data_AF-A0A0Q6Q9Y1-F1
#
_entry.id   AF-A0A0Q6Q9Y1-F1
#
_cell.length_a   1.000
_cell.length_b   1.000
_cell.length_c   1.000
_cell.angle_alpha   90.00
_cell.angle_beta   90.00
_cell.angle_gamma   90.00
#
_symmetry.space_group_name_H-M   'P 1'
#
loop_
_entity.id
_entity.type
_entity.pdbx_description
1 polymer ?
#
loop_
_entity_poly.entity_id
_entity_poly.type
_entity_poly.pdbx_seq_one_letter_code
_entity_poly.pdbx_strand_id
1 'polypeptide(L)'
;MEPYMNSTQDADSETLLRRSEAAALLNAAGYPIVATTLATMASRGTGPQFKRFGRVPLYRKGDLMEWAEKRSSPYGFSVSECETARTTAA
;
A
#
# COMPACT_ATOMS: atom_id res chain seq x y z
N MET A 1 -0.54 40.48 6.19
CA MET A 1 -1.76 40.04 5.49
C MET A 1 -1.41 38.73 4.82
N GLU A 2 -1.99 37.64 5.33
CA GLU A 2 -1.63 36.23 5.05
C GLU A 2 -1.93 35.80 3.61
N PRO A 3 -1.15 34.88 3.05
CA PRO A 3 -1.80 33.62 2.63
C PRO A 3 -1.06 32.35 3.10
N TYR A 4 -1.73 31.57 3.95
CA TYR A 4 -1.23 30.32 4.52
C TYR A 4 -1.81 29.19 3.67
N MET A 5 -1.05 28.72 2.68
CA MET A 5 -1.46 27.62 1.82
C MET A 5 -0.79 26.31 2.24
N ASN A 6 -1.45 25.64 3.19
CA ASN A 6 -1.96 24.28 3.02
C ASN A 6 -0.96 23.09 2.99
N SER A 7 -0.40 22.73 4.15
CA SER A 7 0.23 21.41 4.39
C SER A 7 -0.77 20.27 4.64
N THR A 8 -1.89 20.20 3.92
CA THR A 8 -2.91 19.13 4.12
C THR A 8 -2.48 17.78 3.51
N GLN A 9 -1.44 17.74 2.68
CA GLN A 9 -1.04 16.53 1.96
C GLN A 9 -0.51 15.39 2.86
N ASP A 10 -0.09 15.69 4.09
CA ASP A 10 0.37 14.65 5.02
C ASP A 10 -0.79 13.91 5.72
N ALA A 11 -1.89 14.61 5.99
CA ALA A 11 -3.07 14.04 6.67
C ALA A 11 -3.70 12.90 5.87
N ASP A 12 -3.65 12.99 4.53
CA ASP A 12 -4.03 11.93 3.63
C ASP A 12 -3.18 10.67 3.84
N SER A 13 -1.86 10.80 4.01
CA SER A 13 -0.95 9.68 4.20
C SER A 13 -1.08 9.04 5.58
N GLU A 14 -1.47 9.81 6.60
CA GLU A 14 -1.75 9.32 7.96
C GLU A 14 -3.11 8.64 8.09
N THR A 15 -3.97 8.75 7.07
CA THR A 15 -5.33 8.20 7.11
C THR A 15 -5.31 6.69 7.31
N LEU A 16 -6.03 6.23 8.34
CA LEU A 16 -6.16 4.82 8.69
C LEU A 16 -7.34 4.18 7.97
N LEU A 17 -7.02 3.23 7.09
CA LEU A 17 -7.95 2.55 6.21
C LEU A 17 -8.21 1.12 6.72
N ARG A 18 -9.45 0.67 6.66
CA ARG A 18 -9.79 -0.75 6.86
C ARG A 18 -9.38 -1.56 5.63
N ARG A 19 -9.35 -2.89 5.73
CA ARG A 19 -8.99 -3.78 4.59
C ARG A 19 -9.75 -3.48 3.31
N SER A 20 -11.05 -3.20 3.39
CA SER A 20 -11.87 -2.90 2.21
C SER A 20 -11.42 -1.61 1.54
N GLU A 21 -11.26 -0.54 2.33
CA GLU A 21 -10.80 0.76 1.86
C GLU A 21 -9.37 0.69 1.33
N ALA A 22 -8.49 -0.04 2.01
CA ALA A 22 -7.12 -0.28 1.58
C ALA A 22 -7.09 -0.99 0.20
N ALA A 23 -7.90 -2.03 0.02
CA ALA A 23 -8.03 -2.69 -1.28
C ALA A 23 -8.59 -1.73 -2.34
N ALA A 24 -9.65 -0.99 -2.04
CA ALA A 24 -10.24 -0.03 -2.97
C ALA A 24 -9.24 1.04 -3.40
N LEU A 25 -8.45 1.57 -2.45
CA LEU A 25 -7.40 2.54 -2.72
C LEU A 25 -6.32 1.97 -3.63
N LEU A 26 -5.83 0.77 -3.34
CA LEU A 26 -4.83 0.11 -4.18
C LEU A 26 -5.35 -0.14 -5.59
N ASN A 27 -6.61 -0.58 -5.74
CA ASN A 27 -7.21 -0.73 -7.06
C ASN A 27 -7.35 0.62 -7.79
N ALA A 28 -7.76 1.67 -7.08
CA ALA A 28 -7.85 3.02 -7.65
C ALA A 28 -6.48 3.56 -8.09
N ALA A 29 -5.40 3.17 -7.41
CA ALA A 29 -4.03 3.47 -7.78
C ALA A 29 -3.46 2.55 -8.90
N GLY A 30 -4.24 1.59 -9.40
CA GLY A 30 -3.83 0.66 -10.47
C GLY A 30 -3.19 -0.64 -9.98
N TYR A 31 -3.18 -0.90 -8.68
CA TYR A 31 -2.69 -2.16 -8.09
C TYR A 31 -3.86 -3.12 -7.82
N PRO A 32 -4.08 -4.14 -8.67
CA PRO A 32 -5.21 -5.05 -8.51
C PRO A 32 -5.02 -5.96 -7.29
N ILE A 33 -5.80 -5.72 -6.24
CA ILE A 33 -5.76 -6.54 -5.02
C ILE A 33 -7.14 -6.64 -4.37
N VAL A 34 -7.45 -7.81 -3.83
CA VAL A 34 -8.70 -8.01 -3.07
C VAL A 34 -8.45 -7.96 -1.57
N ALA A 35 -9.44 -7.52 -0.79
CA ALA A 35 -9.34 -7.43 0.67
C ALA A 35 -9.01 -8.78 1.35
N THR A 36 -9.46 -9.90 0.76
CA THR A 36 -9.09 -11.26 1.20
C THR A 36 -7.58 -11.51 1.09
N THR A 37 -6.95 -11.07 0.00
CA THR A 37 -5.50 -11.21 -0.20
C THR A 37 -4.74 -10.43 0.86
N LEU A 38 -5.18 -9.20 1.18
CA LEU A 38 -4.61 -8.41 2.28
C LEU A 38 -4.79 -9.12 3.64
N ALA A 39 -5.93 -9.78 3.88
CA ALA A 39 -6.14 -10.55 5.09
C ALA A 39 -5.19 -11.76 5.18
N THR A 40 -5.02 -12.50 4.09
CA THR A 40 -4.06 -13.61 4.01
C THR A 40 -2.63 -13.13 4.23
N MET A 41 -2.24 -12.00 3.62
CA MET A 41 -0.91 -11.41 3.80
C MET A 41 -0.67 -10.95 5.23
N ALA A 42 -1.67 -10.34 5.87
CA ALA A 42 -1.59 -9.95 7.27
C ALA A 42 -1.41 -11.15 8.21
N SER A 43 -2.04 -12.29 7.90
CA SER A 43 -1.85 -13.54 8.66
C SER A 43 -0.49 -14.20 8.41
N ARG A 44 0.05 -14.08 7.19
CA ARG A 44 1.34 -14.67 6.80
C ARG A 44 2.55 -13.80 7.12
N GLY A 45 2.35 -12.53 7.47
CA GLY A 45 3.42 -11.57 7.71
C GLY A 45 4.11 -11.05 6.44
N THR A 46 3.52 -11.25 5.26
CA THR A 46 4.09 -10.86 3.96
C THR A 46 3.43 -9.62 3.34
N GLY A 47 2.67 -8.88 4.14
CA GLY A 47 1.83 -7.75 3.72
C GLY A 47 2.33 -6.38 4.17
N PRO A 48 1.57 -5.32 3.82
CA PRO A 48 1.85 -3.96 4.28
C PRO A 48 1.72 -3.84 5.80
N GLN A 49 2.43 -2.88 6.38
CA GLN A 49 2.33 -2.62 7.81
C GLN A 49 0.88 -2.25 8.18
N PHE A 50 0.41 -2.81 9.29
CA PHE A 50 -0.92 -2.55 9.81
C PHE A 50 -0.89 -2.40 11.32
N LYS A 51 -1.76 -1.55 11.83
CA LYS A 51 -2.06 -1.40 13.25
C LYS A 51 -3.32 -2.18 13.58
N ARG A 52 -3.38 -2.83 14.73
CA ARG A 52 -4.63 -3.44 15.22
C ARG A 52 -5.37 -2.46 16.12
N PHE A 53 -6.64 -2.23 15.80
CA PHE A 53 -7.60 -1.60 16.70
C PHE A 53 -8.60 -2.67 17.15
N GLY A 54 -8.31 -3.30 18.30
CA GLY A 54 -9.01 -4.49 18.76
C GLY A 54 -8.90 -5.65 17.76
N ARG A 55 -10.03 -6.07 17.19
CA ARG A 55 -10.09 -7.14 16.18
C ARG A 55 -9.89 -6.66 14.74
N VAL A 56 -9.90 -5.35 14.51
CA VAL A 56 -9.87 -4.76 13.16
C VAL A 56 -8.45 -4.30 12.83
N PRO A 57 -7.82 -4.81 11.75
CA PRO A 57 -6.58 -4.23 11.24
C PRO A 57 -6.87 -2.95 10.45
N LEU A 58 -6.07 -1.94 10.74
CA LEU A 58 -6.06 -0.63 10.12
C LEU A 58 -4.72 -0.46 9.41
N TYR A 59 -4.77 -0.08 8.15
CA TYR A 59 -3.62 0.17 7.31
C TYR A 59 -3.44 1.67 7.18
N ARG A 60 -2.23 2.16 7.35
CA ARG A 60 -1.93 3.55 7.04
C ARG A 60 -1.86 3.70 5.53
N LYS A 61 -2.52 4.72 4.97
CA LYS A 61 -2.54 4.98 3.52
C LYS A 61 -1.13 5.13 2.94
N GLY A 62 -0.23 5.85 3.64
CA GLY A 62 1.18 6.01 3.26
C GLY A 62 1.93 4.68 3.17
N ASP A 63 1.96 3.89 4.26
CA ASP A 63 2.59 2.55 4.27
C ASP A 63 2.03 1.62 3.19
N LEU A 64 0.72 1.70 2.93
CA LEU A 64 0.06 0.86 1.95
C LEU A 64 0.55 1.17 0.53
N MET A 65 0.70 2.45 0.20
CA MET A 65 1.24 2.90 -1.09
C MET A 65 2.71 2.55 -1.21
N GLU A 66 3.53 2.86 -0.20
CA GLU A 66 4.95 2.50 -0.20
C GLU A 66 5.17 1.01 -0.40
N TRP A 67 4.36 0.17 0.26
CA TRP A 67 4.42 -1.28 0.09
C TRP A 67 4.05 -1.70 -1.33
N ALA A 68 3.03 -1.10 -1.92
CA ALA A 68 2.61 -1.40 -3.29
C ALA A 68 3.69 -0.99 -4.30
N GLU A 69 4.31 0.16 -4.10
CA GLU A 69 5.43 0.66 -4.90
C GLU A 69 6.65 -0.27 -4.79
N LYS A 70 7.06 -0.64 -3.57
CA LYS A 70 8.16 -1.60 -3.33
C LYS A 70 7.87 -2.98 -3.93
N ARG A 71 6.59 -3.38 -3.93
CA ARG A 71 6.16 -4.64 -4.55
C ARG A 71 6.09 -4.53 -6.06
N SER A 72 5.90 -3.34 -6.63
CA SER A 72 5.88 -3.16 -8.07
C SER A 72 7.28 -3.39 -8.61
N SER A 73 7.39 -4.25 -9.62
CA SER A 73 8.67 -4.38 -10.34
C SER A 73 8.95 -3.06 -11.08
N PRO A 74 10.23 -2.70 -11.31
CA PRO A 74 10.56 -1.61 -12.20
C PRO A 74 9.96 -1.87 -13.58
N TYR A 75 9.72 -0.79 -14.35
CA TYR A 75 9.24 -0.92 -15.73
C TYR A 75 10.22 -1.77 -16.53
N GLY A 76 9.77 -2.94 -16.98
CA GLY A 76 10.54 -3.85 -17.81
C GLY A 76 9.73 -4.23 -19.05
N PHE A 77 10.44 -4.61 -20.11
CA PHE A 77 9.80 -5.00 -21.38
C PHE A 77 9.39 -6.48 -21.40
N SER A 78 9.65 -7.22 -20.32
CA SER A 78 9.28 -8.63 -20.18
C SER A 78 9.07 -9.03 -18.72
N VAL A 79 8.12 -9.94 -18.49
CA VAL A 79 7.76 -10.43 -17.15
C VAL A 79 8.97 -11.03 -16.42
N SER A 80 9.82 -11.79 -17.13
CA SER A 80 11.02 -12.42 -16.58
C SER A 80 12.09 -11.42 -16.13
N GLU A 81 12.23 -10.28 -16.82
CA GLU A 81 13.13 -9.19 -16.44
C GLU A 81 12.61 -8.49 -15.17
N CYS A 82 11.30 -8.24 -15.11
CA CYS A 82 10.63 -7.70 -13.92
C CYS A 82 10.74 -8.61 -12.69
N GLU A 83 10.67 -9.93 -12.85
CA GLU A 83 10.83 -10.89 -11.75
C GLU A 83 12.28 -11.00 -11.26
N THR A 84 13.24 -10.92 -12.19
CA THR A 84 14.67 -10.92 -11.86
C THR A 84 15.04 -9.64 -11.11
N ALA A 85 14.57 -8.48 -11.58
CA ALA A 85 14.79 -7.20 -10.92
C ALA A 85 14.12 -7.12 -9.54
N ARG A 86 12.93 -7.71 -9.37
CA ARG A 86 12.26 -7.86 -8.06
C ARG A 86 13.09 -8.72 -7.10
N THR A 87 13.61 -9.84 -7.57
CA THR A 87 14.33 -10.81 -6.73
C THR A 87 15.70 -10.30 -6.32
N THR A 88 16.38 -9.52 -7.16
CA THR A 88 17.73 -9.00 -6.87
C THR A 88 17.73 -7.83 -5.88
N ALA A 89 16.58 -7.20 -5.64
CA ALA A 89 16.42 -6.04 -4.77
C ALA A 89 16.02 -6.39 -3.31
N ALA A 90 15.89 -7.68 -2.98
CA ALA A 90 15.58 -8.20 -1.64
C ALA A 90 16.83 -8.78 -0.98
#